data_AF-A0A4Y7U1N6-F1
#
_entry.id   AF-A0A4Y7U1N6-F1
#
_cell.length_a   1.000
_cell.length_b   1.000
_cell.length_c   1.000
_cell.angle_alpha   90.00
_cell.angle_beta   90.00
_cell.angle_gamma   90.00
#
_symmetry.space_group_name_H-M   'P 1'
#
loop_
_entity.id
_entity.type
_entity.pdbx_description
1 polymer ?
#
loop_
_entity_poly.entity_id
_entity_poly.type
_entity_poly.pdbx_seq_one_letter_code
_entity_poly.pdbx_strand_id
1 'polypeptide(L)' 'MLAQQKENKANCKYVKTDGGYLMVLREGDDVLASIEDLVKEKQIPSANFTGIGFAQEVTFGFYDFNEKKFHPKTFY' A
#
# COMPACT_ATOMS: atom_id res chain seq x y z
N MET A 1 -9.67 26.71 -19.55
CA MET A 1 -9.61 25.26 -19.27
C MET A 1 -8.88 24.96 -17.95
N LEU A 2 -9.36 25.48 -16.80
CA LEU A 2 -8.72 25.25 -15.49
C LEU A 2 -9.72 24.83 -14.37
N ALA A 3 -10.98 24.57 -14.71
CA ALA A 3 -12.02 24.23 -13.74
C ALA A 3 -12.18 22.72 -13.48
N GLN A 4 -11.64 21.84 -14.33
CA GLN A 4 -11.83 20.38 -14.22
C GLN A 4 -10.80 19.64 -13.36
N GLN A 5 -9.80 20.32 -12.79
CA GLN A 5 -8.81 19.67 -11.92
C GLN A 5 -9.21 19.63 -10.42
N LYS A 6 -10.36 20.20 -10.04
CA LYS A 6 -10.76 20.37 -8.63
C LYS A 6 -11.78 19.37 -8.09
N GLU A 7 -12.42 18.54 -8.92
CA GLU A 7 -13.54 17.70 -8.48
C GLU A 7 -13.22 16.22 -8.14
N ASN A 8 -12.01 15.73 -8.40
CA ASN A 8 -11.61 14.35 -8.02
C ASN A 8 -10.57 14.28 -6.89
N LYS A 9 -10.34 15.38 -6.17
CA LYS A 9 -9.33 15.43 -5.08
C LYS A 9 -9.86 14.89 -3.74
N ALA A 10 -10.93 14.11 -3.76
CA ALA A 10 -11.39 13.36 -2.61
C ALA A 10 -10.65 12.02 -2.60
N ASN A 11 -9.72 11.85 -1.65
CA ASN A 11 -9.06 10.58 -1.30
C ASN A 11 -7.94 10.06 -2.22
N CYS A 12 -7.21 10.92 -2.93
CA CYS A 12 -5.96 10.47 -3.56
C CYS A 12 -4.89 10.24 -2.46
N LYS A 13 -4.66 8.96 -2.10
CA LYS A 13 -3.73 8.52 -1.05
C LYS A 13 -2.25 8.58 -1.46
N TYR A 14 -1.96 8.97 -2.70
CA TYR A 14 -0.61 9.01 -3.22
C TYR A 14 -0.40 10.20 -4.17
N VAL A 15 0.85 10.61 -4.32
CA VAL A 15 1.28 11.62 -5.29
C VAL A 15 2.43 11.09 -6.12
N LYS A 16 2.47 11.45 -7.41
CA LYS A 16 3.57 11.10 -8.31
C LYS A 16 4.81 11.92 -7.96
N THR A 17 5.96 11.29 -8.01
CA THR A 17 7.29 11.91 -7.87
C THR A 17 8.15 11.56 -9.10
N ASP A 18 9.35 12.13 -9.20
CA ASP A 18 10.27 11.82 -10.30
C ASP A 18 10.73 10.36 -10.28
N GLY A 19 10.83 9.77 -9.08
CA GLY A 19 11.30 8.39 -8.86
C GLY A 19 10.20 7.35 -8.66
N GLY A 20 8.91 7.74 -8.68
CA GLY A 20 7.80 6.83 -8.41
C GLY A 20 6.61 7.53 -7.76
N TYR A 21 6.21 7.05 -6.59
CA TYR A 21 5.05 7.55 -5.85
C TYR A 21 5.36 7.69 -4.37
N LEU A 22 4.82 8.73 -3.75
CA LEU A 22 4.74 8.86 -2.30
C LEU A 22 3.30 8.57 -1.88
N MET A 23 3.11 7.57 -1.02
CA MET A 23 1.80 7.16 -0.49
C MET A 23 1.69 7.53 0.99
N VAL A 24 0.55 8.11 1.38
CA VAL A 24 0.22 8.43 2.77
C VAL A 24 -1.11 7.79 3.11
N LEU A 25 -1.03 6.72 3.90
CA LEU A 25 -2.19 5.97 4.37
C LEU A 25 -2.76 6.59 5.64
N ARG A 26 -4.06 6.37 5.85
CA ARG A 26 -4.80 6.86 7.02
C ARG A 26 -5.13 5.70 7.94
N GLU A 27 -5.57 6.06 9.15
CA GLU A 27 -6.10 5.07 10.09
C GLU A 27 -7.19 4.21 9.44
N GLY A 28 -7.11 2.90 9.65
CA GLY A 28 -8.04 1.91 9.08
C GLY A 28 -7.73 1.49 7.65
N ASP A 29 -6.73 2.08 6.99
CA ASP A 29 -6.30 1.64 5.67
C ASP A 29 -5.52 0.32 5.75
N ASP A 30 -5.89 -0.65 4.90
CA ASP A 30 -5.06 -1.82 4.65
C ASP A 30 -3.86 -1.40 3.78
N VAL A 31 -2.66 -1.62 4.34
CA VAL A 31 -1.38 -1.21 3.72
C VAL A 31 -1.12 -1.96 2.42
N LEU A 32 -1.30 -3.28 2.40
CA LEU A 32 -0.98 -4.10 1.24
C LEU A 32 -2.01 -3.90 0.13
N ALA A 33 -3.29 -3.85 0.48
CA ALA A 33 -4.35 -3.59 -0.50
C ALA A 33 -4.17 -2.21 -1.16
N SER A 34 -3.80 -1.17 -0.38
CA SER A 34 -3.56 0.16 -0.93
C SER A 34 -2.37 0.21 -1.89
N ILE A 35 -1.31 -0.56 -1.64
CA ILE A 35 -0.16 -0.68 -2.55
C ILE A 35 -0.56 -1.44 -3.81
N GLU A 36 -1.29 -2.54 -3.69
CA GLU A 36 -1.80 -3.30 -4.85
C GLU A 36 -2.69 -2.44 -5.75
N ASP A 37 -3.58 -1.64 -5.16
CA ASP A 37 -4.46 -0.74 -5.90
C ASP A 37 -3.66 0.29 -6.70
N LEU A 38 -2.64 0.91 -6.10
CA LEU A 38 -1.74 1.81 -6.81
C LEU A 38 -1.03 1.11 -7.98
N VAL A 39 -0.49 -0.08 -7.75
CA VAL A 39 0.25 -0.84 -8.78
C VAL A 39 -0.66 -1.21 -9.95
N LYS A 40 -1.89 -1.68 -9.67
CA LYS A 40 -2.90 -2.00 -10.69
C LYS A 40 -3.35 -0.75 -11.43
N GLU A 41 -3.67 0.33 -10.72
CA GLU A 41 -4.18 1.56 -11.33
C GLU A 41 -3.13 2.22 -12.25
N LYS A 42 -1.86 2.24 -11.83
CA LYS A 42 -0.77 2.90 -12.57
C LYS A 42 0.02 1.97 -13.46
N GLN A 43 -0.36 0.68 -13.51
CA GLN A 43 0.29 -0.34 -14.33
C GLN A 43 1.81 -0.39 -14.09
N ILE A 44 2.21 -0.36 -12.81
CA ILE A 44 3.63 -0.37 -12.41
C ILE A 44 4.19 -1.77 -12.67
N PRO A 45 5.18 -1.95 -13.57
CA PRO A 45 5.67 -3.28 -13.93
C PRO A 45 6.45 -3.98 -12.79
N SER A 46 7.21 -3.19 -12.03
CA SER A 46 7.94 -3.61 -10.82
C SER A 46 8.35 -2.36 -10.02
N ALA A 47 8.53 -2.49 -8.71
CA ALA A 47 9.00 -1.42 -7.85
C ALA A 47 9.62 -1.97 -6.56
N ASN A 48 10.41 -1.12 -5.89
CA ASN A 48 10.76 -1.28 -4.48
C ASN A 48 9.97 -0.23 -3.68
N PHE A 49 9.63 -0.53 -2.43
CA PHE A 49 9.06 0.45 -1.53
C PHE A 49 9.66 0.33 -0.13
N THR A 50 9.63 1.44 0.59
CA THR A 50 9.96 1.53 2.00
C THR A 50 8.92 2.42 2.66
N GLY A 51 8.63 2.19 3.94
CA GLY A 51 7.61 2.93 4.66
C GLY A 51 7.71 2.72 6.15
N ILE A 52 7.12 3.66 6.90
CA ILE A 52 6.99 3.64 8.34
C ILE A 52 5.57 4.07 8.70
N GLY A 53 5.08 3.65 9.88
CA GLY A 53 3.76 4.02 10.35
C GLY A 53 3.39 3.30 11.64
N PHE A 54 2.12 3.42 12.01
CA PHE A 54 1.52 2.74 13.15
C PHE A 54 0.40 1.84 12.63
N ALA A 55 0.49 0.55 12.93
CA ALA A 55 -0.52 -0.43 12.56
C ALA A 55 -1.25 -0.90 13.82
N GLN A 56 -2.58 -0.93 13.76
CA GLN A 56 -3.42 -1.47 14.84
C GLN A 56 -3.39 -3.00 14.87
N GLU A 57 -3.13 -3.64 13.72
CA GLU A 57 -3.02 -5.08 13.60
C GLU A 57 -1.97 -5.40 12.54
N VAL A 58 -1.05 -6.33 12.83
CA VAL A 58 -0.09 -6.86 11.86
C VAL A 58 0.01 -8.37 12.00
N THR A 59 -0.19 -9.08 10.88
CA THR A 59 0.03 -10.53 10.82
C THR A 59 1.32 -10.84 10.06
N PHE A 60 2.29 -11.42 10.76
CA PHE A 60 3.52 -11.97 10.17
C PHE A 60 3.36 -13.46 9.88
N GLY A 61 4.02 -13.96 8.84
CA GLY A 61 4.04 -15.39 8.49
C GLY A 61 5.46 -15.95 8.43
N PHE A 62 5.74 -17.01 9.20
CA PHE A 62 6.97 -17.80 9.03
C PHE A 62 6.69 -19.00 8.13
N TYR A 63 7.39 -19.11 7.00
CA TYR A 63 7.16 -20.19 6.04
C TYR A 63 7.88 -21.49 6.46
N ASP A 64 7.12 -22.57 6.61
CA ASP A 64 7.66 -23.92 6.74
C ASP A 64 7.74 -24.59 5.37
N PHE A 65 8.96 -25.02 4.99
CA PHE A 65 9.23 -25.65 3.69
C PHE A 65 8.78 -27.11 3.59
N ASN A 66 8.69 -27.82 4.72
CA ASN A 66 8.22 -29.20 4.76
C ASN A 66 6.69 -29.23 4.60
N GLU A 67 6.00 -28.37 5.35
CA GLU A 67 4.54 -28.27 5.33
C GLU A 67 4.00 -27.43 4.16
N LYS A 68 4.87 -26.61 3.55
CA LYS A 68 4.56 -25.65 2.48
C LYS A 68 3.48 -24.64 2.89
N LYS A 69 3.54 -24.19 4.15
CA LYS A 69 2.55 -23.30 4.77
C LYS A 69 3.23 -22.19 5.57
N PHE A 70 2.54 -21.06 5.70
CA PHE A 70 2.93 -20.02 6.65
C PHE A 70 2.31 -20.31 8.02
N HIS A 71 3.10 -20.20 9.08
CA HIS A 71 2.64 -20.12 10.46
C HIS A 71 2.39 -18.64 10.80
N PRO A 72 1.12 -18.21 10.90
CA PRO A 72 0.79 -16.81 11.12
C PRO A 72 0.91 -16.44 12.61
N LYS A 73 1.33 -15.21 12.89
CA LYS A 73 1.24 -14.58 14.21
C LYS A 73 0.80 -13.13 14.07
N THR A 74 -0.29 -12.79 14.77
CA THR A 74 -0.88 -11.46 14.78
C THR A 74 -0.44 -10.68 16.02
N PHE A 75 -0.16 -9.40 15.82
CA PHE A 75 0.17 -8.42 16.86
C PHE A 75 -0.85 -7.28 16.79
N TYR A 76 -1.31 -6.82 17.95
CA TYR A 76 -2.30 -5.76 18.14
C TYR A 76 -1.69 -4.59 18.92
#